data_AF-A0A2V9YZH2-F1
#
_entry.id   AF-A0A2V9YZH2-F1
#
_cell.length_a   1.000
_cell.length_b   1.000
_cell.length_c   1.000
_cell.angle_alpha   90.00
_cell.angle_beta   90.00
_cell.angle_gamma   90.00
#
_symmetry.space_group_name_H-M   'P 1'
#
loop_
_entity.id
_entity.type
_entity.pdbx_description
1 polymer ?
#
loop_
_entity_poly.entity_id
_entity_poly.type
_entity_poly.pdbx_seq_one_letter_code
_entity_poly.pdbx_strand_id
1 'polypeptide(L)'
;MQAGYREPRHITHYFASRLVGALLGLAVAVIVAGGTDSFLSFLIGGVGLGFLLPQFFLKQKIKARQRRIRLGLADALDLTVICVDAGLSLEQALSRVGEDLQHAHPDLSDELHLVNLEMRAGKPRPEALRNLADRTAVDDIKALVGVLIQTDRFGTSVTQALRVHSDSLRTERRQRAEEQAAKTTIKMVPALVVFVLPSLFFVTLGPAVIQLLRTLLPGQ
;
A
#
# COMPACT_ATOMS: atom_id res chain seq x y z
N MET A 1 8.17 -2.94 -15.01
CA MET A 1 7.52 -1.61 -15.14
C MET A 1 6.95 -1.08 -13.82
N GLN A 2 6.22 -1.86 -13.02
CA GLN A 2 5.60 -1.42 -11.74
C GLN A 2 6.58 -0.84 -10.69
N ALA A 3 7.85 -1.21 -10.74
CA ALA A 3 8.90 -0.67 -9.88
C ALA A 3 9.49 0.69 -10.34
N GLY A 4 9.02 1.27 -11.46
CA GLY A 4 9.56 2.52 -12.03
C GLY A 4 10.79 2.34 -12.94
N TYR A 5 11.42 1.17 -12.94
CA TYR A 5 12.54 0.86 -13.82
C TYR A 5 12.06 0.55 -15.25
N ARG A 6 12.40 1.45 -16.19
CA ARG A 6 12.04 1.37 -17.61
C ARG A 6 13.20 0.97 -18.54
N GLU A 7 14.45 0.95 -18.05
CA GLU A 7 15.60 0.49 -18.82
C GLU A 7 15.74 -1.05 -18.83
N PRO A 8 16.09 -1.66 -19.99
CA PRO A 8 16.42 -3.10 -20.09
C PRO A 8 17.55 -3.55 -19.16
N ARG A 9 18.46 -2.64 -18.77
CA ARG A 9 19.56 -2.90 -17.82
C ARG A 9 19.08 -3.29 -16.42
N HIS A 10 17.89 -2.87 -15.99
CA HIS A 10 17.40 -3.21 -14.65
C HIS A 10 16.94 -4.66 -14.53
N ILE A 11 16.60 -5.31 -15.64
CA ILE A 11 16.32 -6.76 -15.68
C ILE A 11 17.63 -7.51 -15.42
N THR A 12 18.73 -7.12 -16.08
CA THR A 12 20.06 -7.69 -15.83
C THR A 12 20.56 -7.41 -14.41
N HIS A 13 20.31 -6.23 -13.83
CA HIS A 13 20.69 -5.97 -12.43
C HIS A 13 19.85 -6.76 -11.41
N TYR A 14 18.58 -7.07 -11.69
CA TYR A 14 17.77 -7.94 -10.83
C TYR A 14 18.18 -9.41 -10.93
N PHE A 15 18.46 -9.89 -12.14
CA PHE A 15 19.02 -11.24 -12.32
C PHE A 15 20.44 -11.33 -11.74
N ALA A 16 21.26 -10.30 -11.88
CA ALA A 16 22.60 -10.23 -11.30
C ALA A 16 22.56 -10.18 -9.77
N SER A 17 21.66 -9.41 -9.15
CA SER A 17 21.52 -9.39 -7.69
C SER A 17 20.99 -10.72 -7.14
N ARG A 18 20.14 -11.42 -7.90
CA ARG A 18 19.67 -12.77 -7.57
C ARG A 18 20.79 -13.82 -7.70
N LEU A 19 21.61 -13.74 -8.74
CA LEU A 19 22.78 -14.62 -8.93
C LEU A 19 23.85 -14.34 -7.89
N VAL A 20 24.16 -13.07 -7.62
CA VAL A 20 25.12 -12.66 -6.58
C VAL A 20 24.61 -13.05 -5.20
N GLY A 21 23.32 -12.85 -4.90
CA GLY A 21 22.70 -13.27 -3.64
C GLY A 21 22.71 -14.79 -3.45
N ALA A 22 22.46 -15.57 -4.52
CA ALA A 22 22.57 -17.02 -4.49
C ALA A 22 24.02 -17.49 -4.31
N LEU A 23 24.98 -16.86 -5.00
CA LEU A 23 26.41 -17.16 -4.89
C LEU A 23 26.99 -16.79 -3.52
N LEU A 24 26.58 -15.65 -2.94
CA LEU A 24 26.93 -15.25 -1.58
C LEU A 24 26.31 -16.19 -0.54
N GLY A 25 25.04 -16.55 -0.70
CA GLY A 25 24.37 -17.51 0.17
C GLY A 25 25.04 -18.89 0.15
N LEU A 26 25.47 -19.34 -1.04
CA LEU A 26 26.25 -20.56 -1.23
C LEU A 26 27.64 -20.45 -0.59
N ALA A 27 28.36 -19.35 -0.83
CA ALA A 27 29.69 -19.12 -0.25
C ALA A 27 29.65 -19.08 1.28
N VAL A 28 28.66 -18.39 1.87
CA VAL A 28 28.45 -18.35 3.32
C VAL A 28 28.10 -19.74 3.86
N ALA A 29 27.24 -20.50 3.19
CA ALA A 29 26.92 -21.87 3.61
C ALA A 29 28.16 -22.80 3.56
N VAL A 30 29.00 -22.64 2.55
CA VAL A 30 30.24 -23.42 2.41
C VAL A 30 31.28 -23.04 3.48
N ILE A 31 31.43 -21.75 3.77
CA ILE A 31 32.37 -21.25 4.79
C ILE A 31 31.92 -21.63 6.21
N VAL A 32 30.61 -21.53 6.50
CA VAL A 32 30.06 -21.75 7.85
C VAL A 32 29.86 -23.23 8.16
N ALA A 33 29.51 -24.06 7.18
CA ALA A 33 29.11 -25.45 7.42
C ALA A 33 30.07 -26.49 6.81
N GLY A 34 31.15 -26.09 6.14
CA GLY A 34 32.12 -27.00 5.52
C GLY A 34 32.67 -28.02 6.53
N GLY A 35 32.24 -29.28 6.41
CA GLY A 35 32.71 -30.40 7.25
C GLY A 35 31.81 -30.81 8.42
N THR A 36 30.57 -30.31 8.51
CA THR A 36 29.60 -30.74 9.54
C THR A 36 28.44 -31.55 8.95
N ASP A 37 27.87 -32.50 9.71
CA ASP A 37 26.69 -33.30 9.30
C ASP A 37 25.45 -32.43 8.99
N SER A 38 25.44 -31.18 9.45
CA SER A 38 24.40 -30.18 9.16
C SER A 38 24.66 -29.34 7.90
N PHE A 39 25.66 -29.69 7.07
CA PHE A 39 25.98 -28.97 5.84
C PHE A 39 24.78 -28.80 4.89
N LEU A 40 23.95 -29.84 4.76
CA LEU A 40 22.76 -29.82 3.90
C LEU A 40 21.71 -28.80 4.35
N SER A 41 21.48 -28.62 5.66
CA SER A 41 20.47 -27.68 6.16
C SER A 41 20.93 -26.23 6.01
N PHE A 42 22.21 -25.94 6.25
CA PHE A 42 22.80 -24.62 6.03
C PHE A 42 22.88 -24.25 4.54
N LEU A 43 23.14 -25.23 3.66
CA LEU A 43 23.16 -25.01 2.22
C LEU A 43 21.77 -24.70 1.66
N ILE A 44 20.74 -25.46 2.06
CA ILE A 44 19.35 -25.19 1.68
C ILE A 44 18.88 -23.85 2.25
N GLY A 45 19.22 -23.54 3.51
CA GLY A 45 18.89 -22.27 4.16
C GLY A 45 19.58 -21.06 3.52
N GLY A 46 20.88 -21.16 3.23
CA GLY A 46 21.67 -20.07 2.63
C GLY A 46 21.26 -19.76 1.19
N VAL A 47 21.03 -20.79 0.37
CA VAL A 47 20.53 -20.62 -1.01
C VAL A 47 19.08 -20.13 -1.00
N GLY A 48 18.23 -20.67 -0.13
CA GLY A 48 16.84 -20.24 0.02
C GLY A 48 16.73 -18.77 0.44
N LEU A 49 17.47 -18.36 1.47
CA LEU A 49 17.48 -16.98 1.94
C LEU A 49 18.12 -16.02 0.92
N GLY A 50 19.23 -16.42 0.29
CA GLY A 50 19.90 -15.62 -0.75
C GLY A 50 19.02 -15.36 -1.98
N PHE A 51 18.07 -16.25 -2.27
CA PHE A 51 17.11 -16.10 -3.36
C PHE A 51 15.86 -15.30 -2.98
N LEU A 52 15.39 -15.44 -1.74
CA LEU A 52 14.18 -14.78 -1.23
C LEU A 52 14.41 -13.30 -0.87
N LEU A 53 15.60 -12.96 -0.36
CA LEU A 53 15.98 -11.60 0.04
C LEU A 53 15.77 -10.55 -1.07
N PRO A 54 16.33 -10.70 -2.28
CA PRO A 54 16.17 -9.70 -3.33
C PRO A 54 14.71 -9.57 -3.79
N GLN A 55 13.94 -10.66 -3.76
CA GLN A 55 12.51 -10.64 -4.10
C GLN A 55 11.70 -9.83 -3.07
N PHE A 56 12.01 -9.96 -1.78
CA PHE A 56 11.34 -9.20 -0.73
C PHE A 56 11.64 -7.71 -0.83
N PHE A 57 12.91 -7.33 -0.99
CA PHE A 57 13.31 -5.93 -1.17
C PHE A 57 12.65 -5.30 -2.40
N LEU A 58 12.57 -6.02 -3.52
CA LEU A 58 11.90 -5.54 -4.72
C LEU A 58 10.40 -5.31 -4.46
N LYS A 59 9.71 -6.27 -3.84
CA LYS A 59 8.29 -6.12 -3.48
C LYS A 59 8.06 -4.92 -2.57
N GLN A 60 8.96 -4.68 -1.61
CA GLN A 60 8.85 -3.54 -0.70
C GLN A 60 9.05 -2.21 -1.43
N LYS A 61 10.01 -2.12 -2.36
CA LYS A 61 10.18 -0.94 -3.23
C LYS A 61 8.97 -0.69 -4.13
N ILE A 62 8.39 -1.73 -4.72
CA ILE A 62 7.16 -1.62 -5.52
C ILE A 62 6.02 -1.06 -4.67
N LYS A 63 5.77 -1.65 -3.49
CA LYS A 63 4.73 -1.18 -2.56
C LYS A 63 4.96 0.27 -2.13
N ALA A 64 6.21 0.66 -1.87
CA ALA A 64 6.55 2.03 -1.52
C ALA A 64 6.22 3.01 -2.65
N ARG A 65 6.56 2.67 -3.90
CA ARG A 65 6.22 3.48 -5.09
C ARG A 65 4.71 3.57 -5.29
N GLN A 66 4.00 2.43 -5.26
CA GLN A 66 2.55 2.39 -5.36
C GLN A 66 1.86 3.26 -4.31
N ARG A 67 2.38 3.27 -3.07
CA ARG A 67 1.88 4.14 -2.01
C ARG A 67 2.07 5.62 -2.33
N ARG A 68 3.23 6.03 -2.86
CA ARG A 68 3.47 7.43 -3.27
C ARG A 68 2.54 7.86 -4.40
N ILE A 69 2.39 7.01 -5.41
CA ILE A 69 1.46 7.23 -6.53
C ILE A 69 0.02 7.37 -6.01
N ARG A 70 -0.40 6.50 -5.07
CA ARG A 70 -1.73 6.56 -4.46
C ARG A 70 -1.98 7.87 -3.71
N LEU A 71 -0.98 8.36 -2.97
CA LEU A 71 -1.09 9.64 -2.26
C LEU A 71 -1.22 10.81 -3.24
N GLY A 72 -0.39 10.84 -4.28
CA GLY A 72 -0.46 11.88 -5.31
C GLY A 72 -1.73 11.83 -6.17
N LEU A 73 -2.41 10.68 -6.24
CA LEU A 73 -3.63 10.54 -7.04
C LEU A 73 -4.77 11.43 -6.54
N ALA A 74 -4.90 11.60 -5.22
CA ALA A 74 -5.93 12.48 -4.64
C ALA A 74 -5.71 13.94 -5.08
N ASP A 75 -4.48 14.43 -4.93
CA ASP A 75 -4.10 15.79 -5.34
C ASP A 75 -4.25 15.98 -6.86
N ALA A 76 -3.90 14.96 -7.65
CA ALA A 76 -4.08 14.97 -9.10
C ALA A 76 -5.55 15.09 -9.50
N LEU A 77 -6.44 14.37 -8.81
CA LEU A 77 -7.88 14.42 -9.05
C LEU A 77 -8.46 15.79 -8.73
N ASP A 78 -8.09 16.37 -7.59
CA ASP A 78 -8.56 17.69 -7.20
C ASP A 78 -8.13 18.75 -8.22
N LEU A 79 -6.87 18.72 -8.67
CA LEU A 79 -6.39 19.62 -9.72
C LEU A 79 -7.05 19.36 -11.08
N THR A 80 -7.33 18.09 -11.42
CA THR A 80 -8.02 17.75 -12.67
C THR A 80 -9.44 18.29 -12.67
N VAL A 81 -10.17 18.19 -11.55
CA VAL A 81 -11.52 18.76 -11.40
C VAL A 81 -11.49 20.26 -11.56
N ILE A 82 -10.57 20.97 -10.88
CA ILE A 82 -10.42 22.42 -11.01
C ILE A 82 -10.15 22.83 -12.46
N CYS A 83 -9.28 22.10 -13.16
CA CYS A 83 -8.98 22.36 -14.57
C CYS A 83 -10.20 22.17 -15.48
N VAL A 84 -10.95 21.09 -15.28
CA VAL A 84 -12.16 20.80 -16.07
C VAL A 84 -13.28 21.78 -15.77
N ASP A 85 -13.46 22.20 -14.51
CA ASP A 85 -14.42 23.23 -14.11
C ASP A 85 -14.06 24.60 -14.71
N ALA A 86 -12.78 24.87 -14.93
CA ALA A 86 -12.29 26.03 -15.66
C ALA A 86 -12.48 25.94 -17.19
N GLY A 87 -13.07 24.85 -17.70
CA GLY A 87 -13.38 24.65 -19.11
C GLY A 87 -12.28 23.98 -19.93
N LEU A 88 -11.21 23.45 -19.29
CA LEU A 88 -10.20 22.67 -20.00
C LEU A 88 -10.76 21.31 -20.41
N SER A 89 -10.39 20.86 -21.60
CA SER A 89 -10.63 19.46 -21.98
C SER A 89 -9.84 18.52 -21.07
N LEU A 90 -10.31 17.28 -20.89
CA LEU A 90 -9.65 16.29 -20.02
C LEU A 90 -8.17 16.08 -20.39
N GLU A 91 -7.84 16.08 -21.67
CA GLU A 91 -6.45 15.92 -22.14
C GLU A 91 -5.57 17.11 -21.74
N GLN A 92 -6.10 18.34 -21.86
CA GLN A 92 -5.40 19.55 -21.39
C GLN A 92 -5.27 19.57 -19.87
N ALA A 93 -6.31 19.16 -19.15
CA ALA A 93 -6.28 19.03 -17.69
C ALA A 93 -5.21 18.03 -17.24
N LEU A 94 -5.17 16.83 -17.83
CA LEU A 94 -4.16 15.81 -17.49
C LEU A 94 -2.73 16.26 -17.84
N SER A 95 -2.53 17.00 -18.94
CA SER A 95 -1.24 17.62 -19.26
C SER A 95 -0.83 18.64 -18.21
N ARG A 96 -1.74 19.53 -17.84
CA ARG A 96 -1.47 20.59 -16.86
C ARG A 96 -1.18 20.04 -15.47
N VAL A 97 -2.01 19.10 -15.01
CA VAL A 97 -1.86 18.41 -13.73
C VAL A 97 -0.54 17.65 -13.67
N GLY A 98 -0.12 17.04 -14.79
CA GLY A 98 1.18 16.38 -14.90
C GLY A 98 2.35 17.35 -14.64
N GLU A 99 2.28 18.57 -15.15
CA GLU A 99 3.28 19.62 -14.92
C GLU A 99 3.26 20.14 -13.48
N ASP A 100 2.07 20.44 -12.95
CA ASP A 100 1.92 21.01 -11.60
C ASP A 100 2.34 20.01 -10.50
N LEU A 101 2.17 18.70 -10.72
CA LEU A 101 2.58 17.65 -9.78
C LEU A 101 4.07 17.30 -9.81
N GLN A 102 4.85 17.84 -10.75
CA GLN A 102 6.25 17.43 -10.95
C GLN A 102 7.10 17.57 -9.67
N HIS A 103 6.85 18.60 -8.87
CA HIS A 103 7.58 18.87 -7.63
C HIS A 103 7.05 18.08 -6.44
N ALA A 104 5.73 17.93 -6.32
CA ALA A 104 5.08 17.28 -5.18
C ALA A 104 5.11 15.75 -5.29
N HIS A 105 4.79 15.22 -6.47
CA HIS A 105 4.60 13.79 -6.73
C HIS A 105 5.24 13.39 -8.08
N PRO A 106 6.57 13.33 -8.16
CA PRO A 106 7.28 13.05 -9.42
C PRO A 106 6.92 11.68 -10.02
N ASP A 107 6.73 10.66 -9.16
CA ASP A 107 6.35 9.30 -9.58
C ASP A 107 5.02 9.26 -10.38
N LEU A 108 4.07 10.15 -10.05
CA LEU A 108 2.77 10.24 -10.74
C LEU A 108 2.84 11.18 -11.94
N SER A 109 3.55 12.30 -11.80
CA SER A 109 3.82 13.24 -12.90
C SER A 109 4.44 12.53 -14.10
N ASP A 110 5.44 11.68 -13.88
CA ASP A 110 6.10 10.89 -14.93
C ASP A 110 5.15 9.93 -15.65
N GLU A 111 4.17 9.37 -14.94
CA GLU A 111 3.17 8.47 -15.52
C GLU A 111 2.12 9.24 -16.32
N LEU A 112 1.69 10.41 -15.84
CA LEU A 112 0.79 11.31 -16.57
C LEU A 112 1.45 11.88 -17.83
N HIS A 113 2.72 12.26 -17.74
CA HIS A 113 3.49 12.71 -18.89
C HIS A 113 3.61 11.61 -19.95
N LEU A 114 3.79 10.35 -19.53
CA LEU A 114 3.82 9.22 -20.44
C LEU A 114 2.46 8.97 -21.11
N VAL A 115 1.34 9.13 -20.39
CA VAL A 115 0.00 9.06 -20.99
C VAL A 115 -0.19 10.14 -22.04
N ASN A 116 0.22 11.39 -21.76
CA ASN A 116 0.18 12.47 -22.73
C ASN A 116 1.06 12.19 -23.96
N LEU A 117 2.24 11.61 -23.77
CA LEU A 117 3.11 11.20 -24.86
C LEU A 117 2.47 10.10 -25.72
N GLU A 118 1.84 9.10 -25.10
CA GLU A 118 1.11 8.03 -25.79
C GLU A 118 -0.06 8.57 -26.63
N MET A 119 -0.83 9.51 -26.09
CA MET A 119 -1.92 10.17 -26.82
C MET A 119 -1.39 11.02 -27.97
N ARG A 120 -0.30 11.78 -27.78
CA ARG A 120 0.37 12.55 -28.84
C ARG A 120 0.97 11.66 -29.94
N ALA A 121 1.36 10.43 -29.60
CA ALA A 121 1.81 9.42 -30.55
C ALA A 121 0.66 8.76 -31.34
N GLY A 122 -0.58 9.21 -31.15
CA GLY A 122 -1.75 8.72 -31.88
C GLY A 122 -2.44 7.51 -31.24
N LYS A 123 -2.05 7.10 -30.02
CA LYS A 123 -2.80 6.04 -29.32
C LYS A 123 -4.17 6.57 -28.87
N PRO A 124 -5.25 5.77 -28.99
CA PRO A 124 -6.55 6.13 -28.46
C PRO A 124 -6.48 6.39 -26.96
N ARG A 125 -7.15 7.44 -26.49
CA ARG A 125 -7.18 7.82 -25.07
C ARG A 125 -7.55 6.68 -24.12
N PRO A 126 -8.57 5.83 -24.40
CA PRO A 126 -8.89 4.70 -23.53
C PRO A 126 -7.76 3.68 -23.40
N GLU A 127 -6.95 3.52 -24.46
CA GLU A 127 -5.82 2.60 -24.45
C GLU A 127 -4.65 3.18 -23.64
N ALA A 128 -4.35 4.47 -23.81
CA ALA A 128 -3.31 5.16 -23.02
C ALA A 128 -3.63 5.14 -21.52
N LEU A 129 -4.89 5.35 -21.14
CA LEU A 129 -5.35 5.25 -19.76
C LEU A 129 -5.29 3.82 -19.21
N ARG A 130 -5.61 2.79 -20.02
CA ARG A 130 -5.42 1.38 -19.61
C ARG A 130 -3.95 1.06 -19.36
N ASN A 131 -3.06 1.52 -20.24
CA ASN A 131 -1.62 1.35 -20.06
C ASN A 131 -1.14 2.01 -18.76
N LEU A 132 -1.69 3.17 -18.37
CA LEU A 132 -1.41 3.79 -17.07
C LEU A 132 -1.77 2.86 -15.89
N ALA A 133 -2.97 2.27 -15.90
CA ALA A 133 -3.41 1.35 -14.86
C ALA A 133 -2.52 0.10 -14.78
N ASP A 134 -2.17 -0.48 -15.92
CA ASP A 134 -1.33 -1.68 -15.99
C ASP A 134 0.12 -1.41 -15.54
N ARG A 135 0.66 -0.22 -15.89
CA ARG A 135 2.02 0.19 -15.48
C ARG A 135 2.14 0.47 -13.99
N THR A 136 1.15 1.17 -13.42
CA THR A 136 1.17 1.57 -12.00
C THR A 136 0.74 0.43 -11.07
N ALA A 137 -0.20 -0.41 -11.53
CA ALA A 137 -0.82 -1.47 -10.76
C ALA A 137 -1.34 -1.00 -9.38
N VAL A 138 -1.87 0.22 -9.34
CA VAL A 138 -2.56 0.77 -8.17
C VAL A 138 -4.06 0.64 -8.41
N ASP A 139 -4.77 0.00 -7.48
CA ASP A 139 -6.20 -0.29 -7.62
C ASP A 139 -7.03 1.00 -7.80
N ASP A 140 -6.69 2.06 -7.08
CA ASP A 140 -7.38 3.36 -7.18
C ASP A 140 -7.20 4.00 -8.58
N ILE A 141 -6.03 3.85 -9.22
CA ILE A 141 -5.81 4.30 -10.60
C ILE A 141 -6.64 3.47 -11.57
N LYS A 142 -6.69 2.15 -11.37
CA LYS A 142 -7.48 1.24 -12.22
C LYS A 142 -8.96 1.58 -12.16
N ALA A 143 -9.48 1.90 -10.98
CA ALA A 143 -10.84 2.37 -10.79
C ALA A 143 -11.09 3.71 -11.52
N LEU A 144 -10.20 4.69 -11.32
CA LEU A 144 -10.29 5.99 -12.01
C LEU A 144 -10.28 5.85 -13.53
N VAL A 145 -9.36 5.06 -14.08
CA VAL A 145 -9.26 4.79 -15.52
C VAL A 145 -10.55 4.19 -16.05
N GLY A 146 -11.15 3.25 -15.30
CA GLY A 146 -12.46 2.68 -15.65
C GLY A 146 -13.54 3.75 -15.78
N VAL A 147 -13.61 4.67 -14.83
CA VAL A 147 -14.56 5.80 -14.85
C VAL A 147 -14.25 6.73 -16.02
N LEU A 148 -12.99 7.13 -16.23
CA LEU A 148 -12.59 8.06 -17.29
C LEU A 148 -12.91 7.52 -18.70
N ILE A 149 -12.67 6.23 -18.94
CA ILE A 149 -13.00 5.56 -20.19
C ILE A 149 -14.52 5.51 -20.39
N GLN A 150 -15.27 5.25 -19.32
CA GLN A 150 -16.72 5.25 -19.38
C GLN A 150 -17.25 6.65 -19.71
N THR A 151 -16.66 7.70 -19.12
CA THR A 151 -17.07 9.09 -19.36
C THR A 151 -16.76 9.59 -20.77
N ASP A 152 -15.69 9.11 -21.40
CA ASP A 152 -15.33 9.42 -22.78
C ASP A 152 -16.38 8.95 -23.79
N ARG A 153 -16.95 7.77 -23.54
CA ARG A 153 -17.78 7.06 -24.52
C ARG A 153 -19.20 7.61 -24.66
N PHE A 154 -19.68 8.42 -23.70
CA PHE A 154 -21.10 8.80 -23.62
C PHE A 154 -21.39 10.30 -23.72
N GLY A 155 -20.39 11.19 -23.71
CA GLY A 155 -20.54 12.61 -24.07
C GLY A 155 -21.52 13.48 -23.27
N THR A 156 -22.32 12.95 -22.33
CA THR A 156 -23.45 13.68 -21.72
C THR A 156 -23.67 13.47 -20.21
N SER A 157 -22.78 12.81 -19.45
CA SER A 157 -23.05 12.68 -18.00
C SER A 157 -21.84 12.52 -17.08
N VAL A 158 -20.65 12.99 -17.48
CA VAL A 158 -19.44 13.00 -16.63
C VAL A 158 -19.71 13.66 -15.28
N THR A 159 -20.47 14.76 -15.27
CA THR A 159 -20.90 15.47 -14.06
C THR A 159 -21.84 14.65 -13.19
N GLN A 160 -22.72 13.80 -13.77
CA GLN A 160 -23.68 12.99 -13.00
C GLN A 160 -23.03 11.73 -12.44
N ALA A 161 -22.13 11.09 -13.19
CA ALA A 161 -21.32 9.99 -12.69
C ALA A 161 -20.34 10.47 -11.60
N LEU A 162 -19.66 11.60 -11.78
CA LEU A 162 -18.81 12.21 -10.75
C LEU A 162 -19.61 12.65 -9.51
N ARG A 163 -20.84 13.17 -9.67
CA ARG A 163 -21.69 13.60 -8.54
C ARG A 163 -22.21 12.40 -7.74
N VAL A 164 -22.67 11.34 -8.40
CA VAL A 164 -23.07 10.08 -7.75
C VAL A 164 -21.86 9.40 -7.08
N HIS A 165 -20.69 9.42 -7.71
CA HIS A 165 -19.47 8.85 -7.12
C HIS A 165 -18.93 9.70 -5.96
N SER A 166 -19.02 11.03 -6.03
CA SER A 166 -18.64 11.95 -4.95
C SER A 166 -19.55 11.81 -3.72
N ASP A 167 -20.85 11.63 -3.92
CA ASP A 167 -21.77 11.35 -2.81
C ASP A 167 -21.49 9.97 -2.20
N SER A 168 -21.19 8.96 -3.01
CA SER A 168 -20.77 7.65 -2.51
C SER A 168 -19.47 7.72 -1.70
N LEU A 169 -18.46 8.47 -2.16
CA LEU A 169 -17.20 8.70 -1.43
C LEU A 169 -17.38 9.53 -0.14
N ARG A 170 -18.29 10.52 -0.12
CA ARG A 170 -18.68 11.24 1.11
C ARG A 170 -19.34 10.32 2.12
N THR A 171 -20.22 9.43 1.65
CA THR A 171 -20.93 8.46 2.49
C THR A 171 -19.96 7.43 3.06
N GLU A 172 -19.04 6.94 2.24
CA GLU A 172 -18.00 6.00 2.66
C GLU A 172 -16.99 6.64 3.63
N ARG A 173 -16.59 7.90 3.41
CA ARG A 173 -15.79 8.66 4.41
C ARG A 173 -16.50 8.77 5.75
N ARG A 174 -17.81 9.04 5.74
CA ARG A 174 -18.62 9.14 6.96
C ARG A 174 -18.75 7.80 7.66
N GLN A 175 -19.02 6.73 6.93
CA GLN A 175 -19.09 5.36 7.48
C GLN A 175 -17.74 4.87 8.01
N ARG A 176 -16.62 5.18 7.35
CA ARG A 176 -15.27 4.86 7.86
C ARG A 176 -14.93 5.63 9.12
N ALA A 177 -15.33 6.91 9.21
CA ALA A 177 -15.19 7.71 10.41
C ALA A 177 -16.06 7.17 11.56
N GLU A 178 -17.31 6.76 11.29
CA GLU A 178 -18.20 6.11 12.25
C GLU A 178 -17.67 4.73 12.68
N GLU A 179 -17.12 3.93 11.76
CA GLU A 179 -16.47 2.67 12.09
C GLU A 179 -15.22 2.87 12.94
N GLN A 180 -14.41 3.90 12.69
CA GLN A 180 -13.22 4.21 13.48
C GLN A 180 -13.60 4.74 14.87
N ALA A 181 -14.67 5.54 14.97
CA ALA A 181 -15.25 5.93 16.25
C ALA A 181 -15.79 4.71 17.03
N ALA A 182 -16.54 3.83 16.37
CA ALA A 182 -17.10 2.60 16.97
C ALA A 182 -16.01 1.61 17.39
N LYS A 183 -14.96 1.42 16.58
CA LYS A 183 -13.78 0.59 16.90
C LYS A 183 -12.96 1.18 18.05
N THR A 184 -12.97 2.50 18.24
CA THR A 184 -12.30 3.16 19.39
C THR A 184 -13.03 2.87 20.70
N THR A 185 -14.37 2.91 20.69
CA THR A 185 -15.20 2.54 21.84
C THR A 185 -15.03 1.07 22.24
N ILE A 186 -14.96 0.15 21.27
CA ILE A 186 -14.80 -1.29 21.55
C ILE A 186 -13.42 -1.64 22.11
N LYS A 187 -12.36 -0.89 21.74
CA LYS A 187 -10.99 -1.09 22.28
C LYS A 187 -10.84 -0.72 23.77
N MET A 188 -11.74 0.09 24.32
CA MET A 188 -11.73 0.42 25.75
C MET A 188 -12.24 -0.72 26.64
N VAL A 189 -13.10 -1.59 26.12
CA VAL A 189 -13.71 -2.69 26.88
C VAL A 189 -12.66 -3.68 27.42
N PRO A 190 -11.72 -4.22 26.63
CA PRO A 190 -10.70 -5.13 27.18
C PRO A 190 -9.77 -4.42 28.18
N ALA A 191 -9.45 -3.14 28.00
CA ALA A 191 -8.65 -2.39 28.98
C ALA A 191 -9.40 -2.21 30.31
N LEU A 192 -10.70 -1.89 30.26
CA LEU A 192 -11.57 -1.80 31.43
C LEU A 192 -11.67 -3.14 32.17
N VAL A 193 -11.88 -4.24 31.44
CA VAL A 193 -11.97 -5.59 32.03
C VAL A 193 -10.64 -5.97 32.69
N VAL A 194 -9.50 -5.72 32.05
CA VAL A 194 -8.18 -6.05 32.61
C VAL A 194 -7.81 -5.21 33.83
N PHE A 195 -8.34 -3.99 34.01
CA PHE A 195 -8.07 -3.17 35.20
C PHE A 195 -9.11 -3.33 36.32
N VAL A 196 -10.40 -3.34 35.98
CA VAL A 196 -11.48 -3.35 36.97
C VAL A 196 -11.68 -4.74 37.55
N LEU A 197 -11.60 -5.80 36.72
CA LEU A 197 -11.86 -7.16 37.17
C LEU A 197 -10.82 -7.65 38.20
N PRO A 198 -9.49 -7.50 37.99
CA PRO A 198 -8.51 -7.86 39.02
C PRO A 198 -8.66 -7.03 40.30
N SER A 199 -8.99 -5.74 40.18
CA SER A 199 -9.24 -4.88 41.34
C SER A 199 -10.45 -5.37 42.15
N LEU A 200 -11.53 -5.81 41.47
CA LEU A 200 -12.71 -6.36 42.13
C LEU A 200 -12.40 -7.68 42.83
N PHE A 201 -11.63 -8.56 42.19
CA PHE A 201 -11.12 -9.80 42.81
C PHE A 201 -10.28 -9.50 44.05
N PHE A 202 -9.36 -8.55 44.00
CA PHE A 202 -8.54 -8.16 45.15
C PHE A 202 -9.37 -7.60 46.32
N VAL A 203 -10.38 -6.77 46.04
CA VAL A 203 -11.24 -6.19 47.09
C VAL A 203 -12.17 -7.24 47.72
N THR A 204 -12.72 -8.15 46.92
CA THR A 204 -13.69 -9.15 47.39
C THR A 204 -13.02 -10.38 48.02
N LEU A 205 -11.97 -10.93 47.40
CA LEU A 205 -11.26 -12.12 47.91
C LEU A 205 -10.12 -11.76 48.87
N GLY A 206 -9.57 -10.55 48.81
CA GLY A 206 -8.52 -10.08 49.73
C GLY A 206 -8.82 -10.34 51.21
N PRO A 207 -9.95 -9.86 51.76
CA PRO A 207 -10.29 -10.12 53.15
C PRO A 207 -10.59 -11.59 53.45
N ALA A 208 -11.21 -12.31 52.50
CA ALA A 208 -11.50 -13.74 52.65
C ALA A 208 -10.22 -14.57 52.74
N VAL A 209 -9.20 -14.26 51.94
CA VAL A 209 -7.88 -14.90 51.98
C VAL A 209 -7.14 -14.56 53.27
N ILE A 210 -7.16 -13.29 53.71
CA ILE A 210 -6.54 -12.88 54.99
C ILE A 210 -7.21 -13.60 56.17
N GLN A 211 -8.54 -13.75 56.15
CA GLN A 211 -9.26 -14.50 57.17
C GLN A 211 -8.90 -15.98 57.13
N LEU A 212 -8.92 -16.62 55.95
CA LEU A 212 -8.54 -18.02 55.78
C LEU A 212 -7.10 -18.30 56.26
N LEU A 213 -6.15 -17.41 55.94
CA LEU A 213 -4.77 -17.52 56.41
C LEU A 213 -4.68 -17.37 57.93
N ARG A 214 -5.43 -16.45 58.55
CA ARG A 214 -5.49 -16.35 60.02
C ARG A 214 -6.10 -17.59 60.67
N THR A 215 -7.08 -18.22 60.04
CA THR A 215 -7.76 -19.40 60.59
C THR A 215 -6.97 -20.70 60.35
N LEU A 216 -6.18 -20.78 59.28
CA LEU A 216 -5.34 -21.95 58.94
C LEU A 216 -3.91 -21.86 59.48
N LEU A 217 -3.37 -20.67 59.72
CA LEU A 217 -2.15 -20.41 60.49
C LEU A 217 -2.47 -19.68 61.81
N PRO A 218 -3.28 -20.25 62.72
CA PRO A 218 -3.50 -19.68 64.03
C PRO A 218 -2.28 -19.95 64.91
N GLY A 219 -1.27 -19.10 64.77
CA GLY A 219 -0.05 -19.09 65.59
C GLY A 219 0.95 -20.20 65.25
N GLN A 220 2.26 -20.01 65.29
CA GLN A 220 3.06 -19.28 66.30
C GLN A 220 2.50 -17.95 66.80
#